data_AF-A0A653ZTL9-F1
#
_entry.id   AF-A0A653ZTL9-F1
#
_cell.length_a   1.000
_cell.length_b   1.000
_cell.length_c   1.000
_cell.angle_alpha   90.00
_cell.angle_beta   90.00
_cell.angle_gamma   90.00
#
_symmetry.space_group_name_H-M   'P 1'
#
loop_
_entity.id
_entity.type
_entity.pdbx_description
1 polymer ?
#
loop_
_entity_poly.entity_id
_entity_poly.type
_entity_poly.pdbx_seq_one_letter_code
_entity_poly.pdbx_strand_id
1 'polypeptide(L)'
;MTKNFDDASVIEKSSRINILIDNDLIVFNNKNLSELHGKDLELFVEKNEEELKNSYDSLVLLIYTWITILTSNISGFLKKQIFDHLTQDKSYSSEDEMFLIKVLINFYEQKFHSFSEYFLNCIVKSTLKQYAKIRYLNFDKEYISDQLMNESIKLIGNPYSKVLNKEKFELPNTEENAEALRNLQQMGYIKRTYLRDKDSKITVSYHD
;
A
#
# COMPACT_ATOMS: atom_id res chain seq x y z
N MET A 1 -0.28 -21.19 -55.46
CA MET A 1 -0.23 -19.72 -55.40
C MET A 1 -0.70 -19.30 -54.02
N THR A 2 0.23 -19.15 -53.09
CA THR A 2 0.00 -18.58 -51.75
C THR A 2 0.56 -17.17 -51.78
N LYS A 3 -0.30 -16.19 -51.48
CA LYS A 3 0.00 -14.75 -51.52
C LYS A 3 1.16 -14.42 -50.56
N ASN A 4 2.05 -13.57 -51.06
CA ASN A 4 3.15 -12.96 -50.35
C ASN A 4 2.71 -12.40 -49.00
N PHE A 5 3.31 -12.91 -47.91
CA PHE A 5 3.36 -12.25 -46.62
C PHE A 5 4.55 -11.27 -46.65
N ASP A 6 4.39 -10.18 -47.37
CA ASP A 6 5.25 -9.01 -47.19
C ASP A 6 4.40 -7.78 -47.46
N ASP A 7 3.86 -7.22 -46.38
CA ASP A 7 3.62 -5.79 -46.23
C ASP A 7 3.47 -5.48 -44.73
N ALA A 8 4.55 -4.92 -44.19
CA ALA A 8 4.67 -4.08 -43.01
C ALA A 8 3.54 -4.15 -41.97
N SER A 9 3.52 -5.21 -41.17
CA SER A 9 2.93 -5.11 -39.84
C SER A 9 4.07 -5.06 -38.83
N VAL A 10 4.50 -3.85 -38.47
CA VAL A 10 5.25 -3.63 -37.23
C VAL A 10 4.24 -3.88 -36.11
N ILE A 11 3.96 -5.16 -35.86
CA ILE A 11 3.12 -5.60 -34.76
C ILE A 11 4.00 -5.46 -33.52
N GLU A 12 3.79 -4.39 -32.77
CA GLU A 12 4.40 -4.23 -31.46
C GLU A 12 4.09 -5.48 -30.63
N LYS A 13 5.16 -6.14 -30.14
CA LYS A 13 5.12 -7.44 -29.44
C LYS A 13 4.05 -7.54 -28.33
N SER A 14 3.63 -6.42 -27.74
CA SER A 14 2.59 -6.33 -26.71
C SER A 14 1.20 -6.77 -27.19
N SER A 15 0.82 -6.40 -28.42
CA SER A 15 -0.54 -6.65 -28.95
C SER A 15 -0.91 -8.13 -29.07
N ARG A 16 0.07 -9.03 -29.13
CA ARG A 16 -0.18 -10.49 -29.19
C ARG A 16 -0.38 -11.12 -27.82
N ILE A 17 0.19 -10.56 -26.75
CA ILE A 17 0.18 -11.19 -25.43
C ILE A 17 -1.26 -11.30 -24.91
N ASN A 18 -2.06 -10.23 -25.04
CA ASN A 18 -3.47 -10.27 -24.65
C ASN A 18 -4.26 -11.36 -25.40
N ILE A 19 -4.02 -11.54 -26.69
CA ILE A 19 -4.67 -12.61 -27.47
C ILE A 19 -4.25 -13.99 -26.94
N LEU A 20 -2.97 -14.17 -26.60
CA LEU A 20 -2.50 -15.43 -26.04
C LEU A 20 -3.10 -15.71 -24.66
N ILE A 21 -3.28 -14.68 -23.83
CA ILE A 21 -3.97 -14.76 -22.53
C ILE A 21 -5.44 -15.10 -22.74
N ASP A 22 -6.14 -14.39 -23.62
CA ASP A 22 -7.58 -14.55 -23.86
C ASP A 22 -7.96 -15.92 -24.46
N ASN A 23 -7.01 -16.59 -25.11
CA ASN A 23 -7.20 -17.93 -25.67
C ASN A 23 -6.57 -19.05 -24.80
N ASP A 24 -6.20 -18.76 -23.55
CA ASP A 24 -5.61 -19.71 -22.59
C ASP A 24 -4.34 -20.41 -23.13
N LEU A 25 -3.54 -19.70 -23.94
CA LEU A 25 -2.32 -20.22 -24.57
C LEU A 25 -1.06 -19.99 -23.73
N ILE A 26 -1.18 -19.37 -22.56
CA ILE A 26 -0.10 -19.13 -21.61
C ILE A 26 -0.40 -19.86 -20.31
N VAL A 27 0.52 -20.72 -19.86
CA VAL A 27 0.37 -21.51 -18.63
C VAL A 27 0.61 -20.65 -17.39
N PHE A 28 -0.23 -20.79 -16.36
CA PHE A 28 -0.02 -20.14 -15.07
C PHE A 28 1.17 -20.76 -14.32
N ASN A 29 2.29 -20.03 -14.21
CA ASN A 29 3.48 -20.45 -13.47
C ASN A 29 4.41 -19.27 -13.13
N ASN A 30 5.39 -19.50 -12.26
CA ASN A 30 6.39 -18.50 -11.84
C ASN A 30 7.10 -17.80 -13.01
N LYS A 31 7.45 -18.55 -14.07
CA LYS A 31 8.21 -18.01 -15.20
C LYS A 31 7.36 -16.98 -15.95
N ASN A 32 6.14 -17.33 -16.32
CA ASN A 32 5.26 -16.44 -17.08
C ASN A 32 4.82 -15.24 -16.24
N LEU A 33 4.54 -15.42 -14.94
CA LEU A 33 4.25 -14.30 -14.02
C LEU A 33 5.42 -13.34 -13.87
N SER A 34 6.67 -13.82 -13.99
CA SER A 34 7.87 -12.99 -13.92
C SER A 34 8.19 -12.26 -15.23
N GLU A 35 7.83 -12.86 -16.38
CA GLU A 35 8.07 -12.31 -17.72
C GLU A 35 6.97 -11.32 -18.17
N LEU A 36 5.75 -11.47 -17.66
CA LEU A 36 4.65 -10.54 -17.93
C LEU A 36 4.81 -9.26 -17.10
N HIS A 37 4.44 -8.12 -17.69
CA HIS A 37 4.62 -6.81 -17.08
C HIS A 37 3.40 -5.91 -17.27
N GLY A 38 3.14 -5.05 -16.29
CA GLY A 38 2.06 -4.06 -16.34
C GLY A 38 0.71 -4.71 -16.65
N LYS A 39 -0.02 -4.14 -17.62
CA LYS A 39 -1.37 -4.58 -18.00
C LYS A 39 -1.47 -6.04 -18.43
N ASP A 40 -0.42 -6.58 -19.04
CA ASP A 40 -0.45 -7.98 -19.50
C ASP A 40 -0.44 -8.93 -18.29
N LEU A 41 0.31 -8.59 -17.24
CA LEU A 41 0.30 -9.34 -15.98
C LEU A 41 -1.03 -9.16 -15.26
N GLU A 42 -1.57 -7.93 -15.19
CA GLU A 42 -2.89 -7.64 -14.60
C GLU A 42 -3.98 -8.50 -15.25
N LEU A 43 -4.08 -8.47 -16.58
CA LEU A 43 -5.05 -9.27 -17.32
C LEU A 43 -4.86 -10.77 -17.08
N PHE A 44 -3.60 -11.24 -17.06
CA PHE A 44 -3.30 -12.66 -16.87
C PHE A 44 -3.75 -13.16 -15.49
N VAL A 45 -3.52 -12.39 -14.43
CA VAL A 45 -3.90 -12.79 -13.07
C VAL A 45 -5.40 -12.64 -12.81
N GLU A 46 -6.05 -11.67 -13.45
CA GLU A 46 -7.51 -11.51 -13.40
C GLU A 46 -8.24 -12.69 -14.07
N LYS A 47 -7.70 -13.20 -15.18
CA LYS A 47 -8.25 -14.38 -15.88
C LYS A 47 -8.00 -15.69 -15.13
N ASN A 48 -6.88 -15.79 -14.41
CA ASN A 48 -6.43 -16.99 -13.71
C ASN A 48 -6.52 -16.82 -12.18
N GLU A 49 -7.59 -16.16 -11.70
CA GLU A 49 -7.70 -15.81 -10.28
C GLU A 49 -7.80 -17.07 -9.38
N GLU A 50 -8.49 -18.12 -9.84
CA GLU A 50 -8.59 -19.38 -9.09
C GLU A 50 -7.24 -20.12 -9.04
N GLU A 51 -6.46 -20.13 -10.11
CA GLU A 51 -5.11 -20.66 -10.12
C GLU A 51 -4.19 -19.89 -9.17
N LEU A 52 -4.27 -18.55 -9.18
CA LEU A 52 -3.53 -17.71 -8.24
C LEU A 52 -3.91 -18.04 -6.79
N LYS A 53 -5.21 -18.12 -6.48
CA LYS A 53 -5.72 -18.49 -5.16
C LYS A 53 -5.23 -19.84 -4.67
N ASN A 54 -5.07 -20.81 -5.57
CA ASN A 54 -4.63 -22.16 -5.23
C ASN A 54 -3.09 -22.32 -5.15
N SER A 55 -2.31 -21.32 -5.56
CA SER A 55 -0.86 -21.47 -5.69
C SER A 55 0.00 -20.32 -5.19
N TYR A 56 -0.59 -19.17 -4.79
CA TYR A 56 0.15 -17.96 -4.44
C TYR A 56 1.23 -18.17 -3.37
N ASP A 57 0.99 -19.09 -2.43
CA ASP A 57 1.88 -19.46 -1.33
C ASP A 57 3.16 -20.21 -1.78
N SER A 58 3.15 -20.73 -3.00
CA SER A 58 4.29 -21.42 -3.63
C SER A 58 5.02 -20.58 -4.68
N LEU A 59 4.50 -19.39 -4.99
CA LEU A 59 5.05 -18.53 -6.03
C LEU A 59 6.29 -17.79 -5.53
N VAL A 60 7.37 -17.84 -6.30
CA VAL A 60 8.64 -17.15 -6.01
C VAL A 60 8.78 -16.00 -6.99
N LEU A 61 8.22 -14.85 -6.62
CA LEU A 61 8.14 -13.66 -7.47
C LEU A 61 8.84 -12.47 -6.82
N LEU A 62 9.33 -11.56 -7.67
CA LEU A 62 9.90 -10.29 -7.22
C LEU A 62 8.79 -9.38 -6.67
N ILE A 63 9.15 -8.50 -5.74
CA ILE A 63 8.15 -7.68 -5.04
C ILE A 63 7.34 -6.80 -6.00
N TYR A 64 7.93 -6.31 -7.09
CA TYR A 64 7.21 -5.52 -8.08
C TYR A 64 6.12 -6.32 -8.80
N THR A 65 6.30 -7.63 -8.99
CA THR A 65 5.27 -8.52 -9.55
C THR A 65 4.10 -8.61 -8.59
N TRP A 66 4.37 -8.74 -7.28
CA TRP A 66 3.33 -8.71 -6.25
C TRP A 66 2.61 -7.38 -6.18
N ILE A 67 3.28 -6.24 -6.42
CA ILE A 67 2.61 -4.94 -6.54
C ILE A 67 1.53 -5.00 -7.62
N THR A 68 1.88 -5.47 -8.83
CA THR A 68 0.93 -5.58 -9.93
C THR A 68 -0.23 -6.50 -9.59
N ILE A 69 0.04 -7.67 -9.00
CA ILE A 69 -1.00 -8.61 -8.54
C ILE A 69 -1.96 -7.93 -7.55
N LEU A 70 -1.43 -7.28 -6.52
CA LEU A 70 -2.24 -6.62 -5.49
C LEU A 70 -3.01 -5.40 -6.02
N THR A 71 -2.55 -4.76 -7.09
CA THR A 71 -3.28 -3.67 -7.76
C THR A 71 -4.28 -4.15 -8.81
N SER A 72 -4.20 -5.41 -9.25
CA SER A 72 -5.10 -5.98 -10.26
C SER A 72 -6.53 -6.10 -9.74
N ASN A 73 -7.51 -6.24 -10.64
CA ASN A 73 -8.93 -6.37 -10.30
C ASN A 73 -9.32 -7.81 -9.89
N ILE A 74 -8.59 -8.38 -8.93
CA ILE A 74 -8.90 -9.65 -8.28
C ILE A 74 -9.67 -9.42 -6.96
N SER A 75 -10.29 -10.47 -6.43
CA SER A 75 -11.01 -10.44 -5.15
C SER A 75 -10.18 -9.83 -4.03
N GLY A 76 -10.77 -8.88 -3.29
CA GLY A 76 -10.15 -8.30 -2.11
C GLY A 76 -9.79 -9.35 -1.05
N PHE A 77 -10.59 -10.42 -0.92
CA PHE A 77 -10.26 -11.52 -0.02
C PHE A 77 -8.93 -12.18 -0.41
N LEU A 78 -8.72 -12.46 -1.70
CA LEU A 78 -7.47 -13.02 -2.20
C LEU A 78 -6.30 -12.06 -2.00
N LYS A 79 -6.48 -10.75 -2.27
CA LYS A 79 -5.45 -9.74 -1.99
C LYS A 79 -5.01 -9.77 -0.52
N LYS A 80 -5.95 -9.96 0.40
CA LYS A 80 -5.64 -10.10 1.83
C LYS A 80 -4.81 -11.34 2.11
N GLN A 81 -5.21 -12.49 1.57
CA GLN A 81 -4.47 -13.75 1.77
C GLN A 81 -3.03 -13.64 1.24
N ILE A 82 -2.86 -13.08 0.05
CA ILE A 82 -1.54 -12.82 -0.53
C ILE A 82 -0.74 -11.87 0.37
N PHE A 83 -1.33 -10.75 0.78
CA PHE A 83 -0.65 -9.78 1.64
C PHE A 83 -0.24 -10.37 3.01
N ASP A 84 -1.11 -11.15 3.63
CA ASP A 84 -0.85 -11.83 4.91
C ASP A 84 0.31 -12.83 4.75
N HIS A 85 0.35 -13.59 3.65
CA HIS A 85 1.44 -14.51 3.34
C HIS A 85 2.78 -13.77 3.11
N LEU A 86 2.80 -12.75 2.24
CA LEU A 86 4.01 -11.93 2.00
C LEU A 86 4.55 -11.29 3.27
N THR A 87 3.65 -10.96 4.19
CA THR A 87 3.97 -10.40 5.51
C THR A 87 4.57 -11.43 6.45
N GLN A 88 4.01 -12.65 6.50
CA GLN A 88 4.53 -13.75 7.31
C GLN A 88 5.94 -14.15 6.85
N ASP A 89 6.16 -14.21 5.54
CA ASP A 89 7.43 -14.58 4.93
C ASP A 89 8.44 -13.43 4.89
N LYS A 90 8.02 -12.22 5.27
CA LYS A 90 8.85 -11.00 5.25
C LYS A 90 9.43 -10.74 3.85
N SER A 91 8.62 -10.94 2.82
CA SER A 91 9.01 -10.86 1.39
C SER A 91 9.26 -9.43 0.88
N TYR A 92 9.11 -8.42 1.74
CA TYR A 92 9.37 -7.00 1.48
C TYR A 92 9.99 -6.35 2.71
N SER A 93 10.58 -5.18 2.53
CA SER A 93 11.32 -4.43 3.55
C SER A 93 10.90 -2.95 3.59
N SER A 94 11.55 -2.16 4.46
CA SER A 94 11.40 -0.70 4.48
C SER A 94 11.95 0.01 3.23
N GLU A 95 12.77 -0.67 2.42
CA GLU A 95 13.33 -0.12 1.18
C GLU A 95 12.35 -0.23 0.00
N ASP A 96 11.34 -1.09 0.11
CA ASP A 96 10.36 -1.36 -0.95
C ASP A 96 9.23 -0.31 -0.97
N GLU A 97 9.61 0.97 -1.05
CA GLU A 97 8.69 2.11 -0.90
C GLU A 97 7.46 2.05 -1.82
N MET A 98 7.65 1.61 -3.07
CA MET A 98 6.56 1.50 -4.03
C MET A 98 5.52 0.46 -3.58
N PHE A 99 5.98 -0.68 -3.05
CA PHE A 99 5.10 -1.71 -2.50
C PHE A 99 4.33 -1.17 -1.30
N LEU A 100 5.06 -0.57 -0.36
CA LEU A 100 4.50 0.02 0.85
C LEU A 100 3.42 1.07 0.56
N ILE A 101 3.67 2.01 -0.36
CA ILE A 101 2.69 3.01 -0.79
C ILE A 101 1.48 2.35 -1.46
N LYS A 102 1.71 1.40 -2.38
CA LYS A 102 0.64 0.79 -3.17
C LYS A 102 -0.29 -0.06 -2.32
N VAL A 103 0.26 -0.81 -1.36
CA VAL A 103 -0.54 -1.53 -0.37
C VAL A 103 -1.31 -0.54 0.48
N LEU A 104 -0.65 0.49 1.04
CA LEU A 104 -1.32 1.48 1.88
C LEU A 104 -2.48 2.18 1.15
N ILE A 105 -2.35 2.50 -0.15
CA ILE A 105 -3.41 3.13 -0.93
C ILE A 105 -4.53 2.13 -1.25
N ASN A 106 -4.21 0.97 -1.84
CA ASN A 106 -5.24 -0.01 -2.22
C ASN A 106 -6.05 -0.46 -1.02
N PHE A 107 -5.39 -0.71 0.11
CA PHE A 107 -6.05 -1.22 1.30
C PHE A 107 -6.86 -0.13 2.01
N TYR A 108 -6.55 1.16 1.80
CA TYR A 108 -7.39 2.30 2.20
C TYR A 108 -8.74 2.25 1.48
N GLU A 109 -8.69 2.16 0.16
CA GLU A 109 -9.87 2.20 -0.71
C GLU A 109 -10.76 0.98 -0.49
N GLN A 110 -10.16 -0.17 -0.19
CA GLN A 110 -10.86 -1.42 0.04
C GLN A 110 -11.30 -1.64 1.51
N LYS A 111 -11.09 -0.66 2.40
CA LYS A 111 -11.47 -0.71 3.83
C LYS A 111 -10.88 -1.90 4.59
N PHE A 112 -9.62 -2.24 4.34
CA PHE A 112 -8.92 -3.17 5.22
C PHE A 112 -8.60 -2.46 6.54
N HIS A 113 -9.02 -3.06 7.65
CA HIS A 113 -9.01 -2.41 8.96
C HIS A 113 -7.83 -2.81 9.85
N SER A 114 -6.92 -3.66 9.39
CA SER A 114 -5.74 -4.02 10.18
C SER A 114 -4.56 -4.44 9.31
N PHE A 115 -3.38 -3.96 9.70
CA PHE A 115 -2.09 -4.40 9.17
C PHE A 115 -1.30 -5.11 10.26
N SER A 116 -0.35 -5.94 9.87
CA SER A 116 0.56 -6.54 10.85
C SER A 116 1.56 -5.51 11.39
N GLU A 117 2.02 -5.70 12.62
CA GLU A 117 3.11 -4.90 13.19
C GLU A 117 4.38 -4.91 12.31
N TYR A 118 4.61 -5.97 11.53
CA TYR A 118 5.71 -6.04 10.57
C TYR A 118 5.57 -5.01 9.43
N PHE A 119 4.40 -4.98 8.78
CA PHE A 119 4.13 -4.02 7.70
C PHE A 119 4.25 -2.58 8.22
N LEU A 120 3.67 -2.33 9.38
CA LEU A 120 3.69 -1.03 10.04
C LEU A 120 5.13 -0.59 10.34
N ASN A 121 5.97 -1.49 10.86
CA ASN A 121 7.40 -1.23 11.06
C ASN A 121 8.12 -0.87 9.76
N CYS A 122 7.80 -1.53 8.64
CA CYS A 122 8.39 -1.22 7.35
C CYS A 122 8.01 0.20 6.88
N ILE A 123 6.73 0.58 6.99
CA ILE A 123 6.25 1.94 6.68
C ILE A 123 6.99 2.98 7.52
N VAL A 124 7.07 2.77 8.82
CA VAL A 124 7.65 3.72 9.78
C VAL A 124 9.15 3.93 9.54
N LYS A 125 9.88 2.84 9.28
CA LYS A 125 11.34 2.84 9.04
C LYS A 125 11.73 3.26 7.61
N SER A 126 10.80 3.27 6.66
CA SER A 126 11.05 3.70 5.28
C SER A 126 11.41 5.19 5.18
N THR A 127 11.97 5.58 4.04
CA THR A 127 12.23 6.98 3.67
C THR A 127 11.01 7.70 3.07
N LEU A 128 9.83 7.08 3.17
CA LEU A 128 8.57 7.65 2.70
C LEU A 128 8.30 9.04 3.29
N LYS A 129 7.67 9.89 2.48
CA LYS A 129 7.25 11.23 2.88
C LYS A 129 6.29 11.19 4.07
N GLN A 130 6.30 12.26 4.86
CA GLN A 130 5.52 12.41 6.08
C GLN A 130 4.03 12.07 5.90
N TYR A 131 3.40 12.46 4.78
CA TYR A 131 1.98 12.18 4.53
C TYR A 131 1.66 10.67 4.49
N ALA A 132 2.57 9.83 3.98
CA ALA A 132 2.36 8.38 3.94
C ALA A 132 2.44 7.78 5.35
N LYS A 133 3.33 8.33 6.19
CA LYS A 133 3.44 7.96 7.61
C LYS A 133 2.26 8.47 8.44
N ILE A 134 1.66 9.60 8.06
CA ILE A 134 0.41 10.09 8.66
C ILE A 134 -0.75 9.16 8.32
N ARG A 135 -0.85 8.69 7.06
CA ARG A 135 -1.87 7.72 6.67
C ARG A 135 -1.84 6.48 7.55
N TYR A 136 -0.67 5.98 7.93
CA TYR A 136 -0.55 4.89 8.89
C TYR A 136 -1.31 5.15 10.22
N LEU A 137 -1.17 6.35 10.81
CA LEU A 137 -1.90 6.71 12.04
C LEU A 137 -3.41 6.69 11.87
N ASN A 138 -3.90 6.76 10.64
CA ASN A 138 -5.33 6.75 10.34
C ASN A 138 -5.92 5.34 10.24
N PHE A 139 -5.10 4.35 9.92
CA PHE A 139 -5.60 3.01 9.62
C PHE A 139 -5.86 2.13 10.83
N ASP A 140 -5.01 2.20 11.85
CA ASP A 140 -4.87 1.05 12.74
C ASP A 140 -4.89 1.42 14.22
N LYS A 141 -5.81 2.31 14.59
CA LYS A 141 -5.85 2.87 15.94
C LYS A 141 -6.05 1.84 17.06
N GLU A 142 -6.53 0.65 16.73
CA GLU A 142 -6.87 -0.41 17.69
C GLU A 142 -5.78 -1.48 17.84
N TYR A 143 -4.80 -1.53 16.92
CA TYR A 143 -3.79 -2.60 16.88
C TYR A 143 -2.34 -2.11 16.93
N ILE A 144 -2.12 -0.81 17.11
CA ILE A 144 -0.79 -0.23 17.30
C ILE A 144 -0.43 -0.24 18.79
N SER A 145 0.70 -0.87 19.13
CA SER A 145 1.27 -0.80 20.48
C SER A 145 1.75 0.61 20.82
N ASP A 146 1.73 0.99 22.10
CA ASP A 146 2.24 2.30 22.54
C ASP A 146 3.71 2.52 22.16
N GLN A 147 4.52 1.46 22.15
CA GLN A 147 5.90 1.55 21.71
C GLN A 147 5.97 1.92 20.23
N LEU A 148 5.27 1.19 19.36
CA LEU A 148 5.26 1.44 17.93
C LEU A 148 4.67 2.83 17.61
N MET A 149 3.65 3.27 18.36
CA MET A 149 3.08 4.60 18.24
C MET A 149 4.11 5.69 18.56
N ASN A 150 4.84 5.58 19.68
CA ASN A 150 5.88 6.54 20.05
C ASN A 150 7.00 6.61 19.00
N GLU A 151 7.45 5.46 18.50
CA GLU A 151 8.44 5.38 17.42
C GLU A 151 7.92 6.04 16.15
N SER A 152 6.65 5.82 15.81
CA SER A 152 6.02 6.40 14.63
C SER A 152 5.89 7.92 14.72
N ILE A 153 5.41 8.46 15.85
CA ILE A 153 5.31 9.91 16.08
C ILE A 153 6.70 10.56 15.97
N LYS A 154 7.73 9.91 16.53
CA LYS A 154 9.11 10.39 16.45
C LYS A 154 9.61 10.42 15.00
N LEU A 155 9.31 9.38 14.21
CA LEU A 155 9.79 9.22 12.83
C LEU A 155 8.97 9.99 11.79
N ILE A 156 7.72 10.37 12.10
CA ILE A 156 6.96 11.37 11.34
C ILE A 156 7.65 12.74 11.43
N GLY A 157 8.32 13.03 12.55
CA GLY A 157 9.10 14.26 12.75
C GLY A 157 8.24 15.50 13.04
N ASN A 158 8.85 16.67 12.94
CA ASN A 158 8.17 17.92 13.26
C ASN A 158 7.00 18.21 12.29
N PRO A 159 5.87 18.78 12.78
CA PRO A 159 5.61 19.13 14.17
C PRO A 159 5.02 17.98 15.01
N TYR A 160 4.69 16.82 14.45
CA TYR A 160 4.10 15.68 15.18
C TYR A 160 4.97 15.19 16.34
N SER A 161 6.30 15.19 16.20
CA SER A 161 7.23 14.79 17.26
C SER A 161 7.08 15.61 18.55
N LYS A 162 6.51 16.82 18.49
CA LYS A 162 6.20 17.67 19.65
C LYS A 162 5.15 17.08 20.59
N VAL A 163 4.33 16.14 20.10
CA VAL A 163 3.37 15.38 20.89
C VAL A 163 4.06 14.64 22.04
N LEU A 164 5.24 14.07 21.77
CA LEU A 164 6.00 13.29 22.76
C LEU A 164 6.47 14.14 23.96
N ASN A 165 6.70 15.43 23.74
CA ASN A 165 7.12 16.38 24.76
C ASN A 165 5.96 17.23 25.31
N LYS A 166 4.72 16.97 24.89
CA LYS A 166 3.53 17.78 25.22
C LYS A 166 3.68 19.27 24.89
N GLU A 167 4.38 19.57 23.79
CA GLU A 167 4.58 20.94 23.31
C GLU A 167 3.40 21.40 22.43
N LYS A 168 3.08 22.71 22.47
CA LYS A 168 2.07 23.32 21.59
C LYS A 168 2.59 23.40 20.14
N PHE A 169 1.72 23.10 19.17
CA PHE A 169 2.03 23.29 17.75
C PHE A 169 0.77 23.54 16.90
N GLU A 170 1.00 24.00 15.67
CA GLU A 170 -0.03 24.25 14.67
C GLU A 170 0.29 23.48 13.38
N LEU A 171 -0.77 23.01 12.71
CA LEU A 171 -0.71 22.34 11.41
C LEU A 171 -1.78 22.93 10.48
N PRO A 172 -1.59 22.90 9.15
CA PRO A 172 -2.66 23.20 8.20
C PRO A 172 -3.88 22.31 8.46
N ASN A 173 -5.08 22.87 8.35
CA ASN A 173 -6.33 22.12 8.48
C ASN A 173 -6.64 21.33 7.20
N THR A 174 -5.97 20.20 7.03
CA THR A 174 -6.29 19.19 6.01
C THR A 174 -7.02 18.02 6.64
N GLU A 175 -7.73 17.23 5.82
CA GLU A 175 -8.44 16.04 6.26
C GLU A 175 -7.48 15.04 6.94
N GLU A 176 -6.31 14.78 6.33
CA GLU A 176 -5.32 13.85 6.89
C GLU A 176 -4.77 14.31 8.24
N ASN A 177 -4.49 15.62 8.39
CA ASN A 177 -3.99 16.16 9.65
C ASN A 177 -5.07 16.11 10.73
N ALA A 178 -6.31 16.48 10.40
CA ALA A 178 -7.44 16.45 11.32
C ALA A 178 -7.72 15.04 11.84
N GLU A 179 -7.69 14.04 10.94
CA GLU A 179 -7.89 12.65 11.30
C GLU A 179 -6.74 12.10 12.16
N ALA A 180 -5.49 12.36 11.77
CA ALA A 180 -4.34 11.90 12.55
C ALA A 180 -4.32 12.48 13.97
N LEU A 181 -4.61 13.78 14.10
CA LEU A 181 -4.69 14.43 15.41
C LEU A 181 -5.87 13.90 16.24
N ARG A 182 -6.99 13.56 15.61
CA ARG A 182 -8.13 12.90 16.28
C ARG A 182 -7.74 11.52 16.79
N ASN A 183 -7.00 10.73 16.02
CA ASN A 183 -6.55 9.41 16.46
C ASN A 183 -5.56 9.50 17.63
N LEU A 184 -4.59 10.41 17.54
CA LEU A 184 -3.69 10.70 18.64
C LEU A 184 -4.43 11.19 19.89
N GLN A 185 -5.52 11.94 19.75
CA GLN A 185 -6.38 12.34 20.87
C GLN A 185 -7.15 11.14 21.47
N GLN A 186 -7.74 10.29 20.62
CA GLN A 186 -8.46 9.08 21.06
C GLN A 186 -7.55 8.10 21.80
N MET A 187 -6.27 8.03 21.42
CA MET A 187 -5.24 7.23 22.07
C MET A 187 -4.63 7.90 23.32
N GLY A 188 -5.03 9.13 23.66
CA GLY A 188 -4.54 9.84 24.85
C GLY A 188 -3.19 10.56 24.69
N TYR A 189 -2.62 10.59 23.49
CA TYR A 189 -1.37 11.33 23.19
C TYR A 189 -1.59 12.84 23.08
N ILE A 190 -2.80 13.27 22.73
CA ILE A 190 -3.20 14.68 22.63
C ILE A 190 -4.34 14.96 23.60
N LYS A 191 -4.24 16.05 24.36
CA LYS A 191 -5.32 16.49 25.25
C LYS A 191 -6.44 17.19 24.46
N ARG A 192 -6.08 18.20 23.65
CA ARG A 192 -7.03 19.05 22.96
C ARG A 192 -6.53 19.52 21.60
N THR A 193 -7.46 19.56 20.64
CA THR A 193 -7.31 20.23 19.35
C THR A 193 -8.37 21.33 19.21
N TYR A 194 -8.06 22.42 18.51
CA TYR A 194 -9.02 23.47 18.15
C TYR A 194 -8.58 24.22 16.89
N LEU A 195 -9.53 24.85 16.21
CA LEU A 195 -9.26 25.59 14.98
C LEU A 195 -8.88 27.06 15.25
N ARG A 196 -7.98 27.60 14.43
CA ARG A 196 -7.56 29.02 14.43
C ARG A 196 -7.47 29.57 13.02
N ASP A 197 -7.28 30.89 12.92
CA ASP A 197 -7.04 31.61 11.67
C ASP A 197 -8.13 31.33 10.62
N LYS A 198 -9.41 31.54 11.00
CA LYS A 198 -10.59 31.24 10.18
C LYS A 198 -10.60 29.80 9.68
N ASP A 199 -10.36 28.86 10.60
CA ASP A 199 -10.35 27.43 10.37
C ASP A 199 -9.26 26.92 9.41
N SER A 200 -8.24 27.74 9.10
CA SER A 200 -7.12 27.32 8.24
C SER A 200 -6.06 26.49 8.97
N LYS A 201 -6.04 26.52 10.31
CA LYS A 201 -5.07 25.78 11.12
C LYS A 201 -5.72 24.98 12.24
N ILE A 202 -5.17 23.79 12.49
CA ILE A 202 -5.45 22.99 13.68
C ILE A 202 -4.34 23.27 14.69
N THR A 203 -4.74 23.69 15.90
CA THR A 203 -3.83 23.93 17.02
C THR A 203 -3.95 22.81 18.03
N VAL A 204 -2.81 22.24 18.42
CA VAL A 204 -2.71 21.24 19.49
C VAL A 204 -2.27 21.91 20.78
N SER A 205 -2.99 21.69 21.88
CA SER A 205 -2.66 22.23 23.20
C SER A 205 -2.79 21.17 24.28
N TYR A 206 -1.91 21.28 25.28
CA TYR A 206 -1.89 20.45 26.48
C TYR A 206 -2.27 21.21 27.75
N HIS A 207 -2.39 22.53 27.64
CA HIS A 207 -2.91 23.42 28.68
C HIS A 207 -4.42 23.62 28.50
N ASP A 208 -5.12 23.85 29.62
CA ASP A 208 -6.56 24.10 29.68
C ASP A 208 -6.96 25.45 29.08
#